data_AF-A0A661BKL1-F1
#
_entry.id   AF-A0A661BKL1-F1
#
_cell.length_a   1.000
_cell.length_b   1.000
_cell.length_c   1.000
_cell.angle_alpha   90.00
_cell.angle_beta   90.00
_cell.angle_gamma   90.00
#
_symmetry.space_group_name_H-M   'P 1'
#
loop_
_entity.id
_entity.type
_entity.pdbx_description
1 polymer ?
#
loop_
_entity_poly.entity_id
_entity_poly.type
_entity_poly.pdbx_seq_one_letter_code
_entity_poly.pdbx_strand_id
1 'polypeptide(L)'
;GVAVSGVKSALIVGPCVAAPLAGALIYIAQTGDGVLGGTALFAMSMGMGTPLIIVGTSGGKLLPKAGPWMDAVQAVFGVMLLAVAIYLLERIIPGWIGLLLWATLFIVSGIYMGALEHLAQGVSGWRRLWKGAGLVFLVYGVIVMVGAAGGGNDVLRPLSGISMVGGAPEKALRFQNIKGSVGLDGALRVAAAQGKPVMLDFYADWCISCKELEKYTFSDPGVQAQLSNVVLLRTDVTANDAQDQALLRRFQLFGPPALLFFGPDGRERPRFRVVGFVGAEEFRGHLSLALN
;
A
#
# COMPACT_ATOMS: atom_id res chain seq x y z
N GLY A 1 19.63 -30.60 8.44
CA GLY A 1 19.72 -29.62 7.33
C GLY A 1 18.36 -29.32 6.71
N VAL A 2 17.70 -30.33 6.14
CA VAL A 2 16.48 -30.17 5.31
C VAL A 2 15.23 -29.63 6.02
N ALA A 3 15.02 -29.95 7.30
CA ALA A 3 13.89 -29.43 8.07
C ALA A 3 14.03 -27.91 8.33
N VAL A 4 15.25 -27.44 8.60
CA VAL A 4 15.54 -26.02 8.87
C VAL A 4 15.46 -25.19 7.59
N SER A 5 15.82 -25.75 6.43
CA SER A 5 15.60 -25.09 5.13
C SER A 5 14.13 -25.06 4.73
N GLY A 6 13.35 -26.09 5.10
CA GLY A 6 11.90 -26.13 4.89
C GLY A 6 11.15 -25.05 5.68
N VAL A 7 11.46 -24.92 6.99
CA VAL A 7 10.84 -23.90 7.86
C VAL A 7 11.14 -22.47 7.38
N LYS A 8 12.39 -22.19 6.99
CA LYS A 8 12.76 -20.87 6.46
C LYS A 8 12.02 -20.54 5.15
N SER A 9 11.85 -21.51 4.26
CA SER A 9 11.15 -21.30 2.98
C SER A 9 9.65 -21.08 3.17
N ALA A 10 9.01 -21.84 4.07
CA ALA A 10 7.60 -21.67 4.39
C ALA A 10 7.31 -20.28 4.99
N LEU A 11 8.20 -19.78 5.84
CA LEU A 11 8.07 -18.45 6.44
C LEU A 11 8.16 -17.32 5.40
N ILE A 12 9.04 -17.48 4.40
CA ILE A 12 9.24 -16.50 3.33
C ILE A 12 8.09 -16.52 2.31
N VAL A 13 7.48 -17.67 2.06
CA VAL A 13 6.36 -17.81 1.10
C VAL A 13 5.02 -17.44 1.73
N GLY A 14 4.87 -17.54 3.05
CA GLY A 14 3.65 -17.19 3.80
C GLY A 14 2.96 -15.88 3.38
N PRO A 15 3.66 -14.75 3.21
CA PRO A 15 3.02 -13.50 2.80
C PRO A 15 2.46 -13.51 1.37
N CYS A 16 3.00 -14.34 0.48
CA CYS A 16 2.57 -14.42 -0.93
C CYS A 16 1.28 -15.25 -1.10
N VAL A 17 1.02 -16.19 -0.19
CA VAL A 17 -0.21 -17.01 -0.19
C VAL A 17 -1.35 -16.33 0.58
N ALA A 18 -1.03 -15.32 1.41
CA ALA A 18 -1.99 -14.67 2.30
C ALA A 18 -3.13 -13.97 1.54
N ALA A 19 -2.86 -13.27 0.44
CA ALA A 19 -3.89 -12.59 -0.35
C ALA A 19 -4.84 -13.57 -1.08
N PRO A 20 -4.36 -14.63 -1.76
CA PRO A 20 -5.23 -15.69 -2.28
C PRO A 20 -6.08 -16.37 -1.20
N LEU A 21 -5.49 -16.66 -0.03
CA LEU A 21 -6.19 -17.28 1.09
C LEU A 21 -7.27 -16.36 1.66
N ALA A 22 -6.98 -15.07 1.83
CA ALA A 22 -7.96 -14.09 2.28
C ALA A 22 -9.13 -13.97 1.29
N GLY A 23 -8.86 -13.95 -0.01
CA GLY A 23 -9.91 -13.94 -1.05
C GLY A 23 -10.79 -15.19 -1.00
N ALA A 24 -10.19 -16.36 -0.84
CA ALA A 24 -10.92 -17.62 -0.70
C ALA A 24 -11.77 -17.65 0.59
N LEU A 25 -11.25 -17.15 1.71
CA LEU A 25 -11.97 -17.07 2.99
C LEU A 25 -13.17 -16.12 2.91
N ILE A 26 -13.02 -14.97 2.24
CA ILE A 26 -14.11 -14.01 2.02
C ILE A 26 -15.20 -14.63 1.14
N TYR A 27 -14.82 -15.36 0.10
CA TYR A 27 -15.77 -16.03 -0.79
C TYR A 27 -16.55 -17.13 -0.05
N ILE A 28 -15.88 -17.95 0.78
CA ILE A 28 -16.49 -18.97 1.62
C ILE A 28 -17.45 -18.34 2.66
N ALA A 29 -17.06 -17.20 3.25
CA ALA A 29 -17.90 -16.48 4.19
C ALA A 29 -19.22 -15.99 3.57
N GLN A 30 -19.24 -15.69 2.26
CA GLN A 30 -20.45 -15.27 1.54
C GLN A 30 -21.32 -16.43 1.04
N THR A 31 -20.72 -17.57 0.70
CA THR A 31 -21.45 -18.71 0.09
C THR A 31 -21.86 -19.79 1.09
N GLY A 32 -21.20 -19.89 2.25
CA GLY A 32 -21.55 -20.85 3.31
C GLY A 32 -21.33 -22.33 2.96
N ASP A 33 -20.80 -22.63 1.77
CA ASP A 33 -20.66 -23.99 1.26
C ASP A 33 -19.19 -24.45 1.34
N GLY A 34 -18.87 -25.22 2.38
CA GLY A 34 -17.51 -25.67 2.69
C GLY A 34 -16.91 -26.62 1.65
N VAL A 35 -17.75 -27.28 0.84
CA VAL A 35 -17.30 -28.20 -0.22
C VAL A 35 -16.64 -27.42 -1.37
N LEU A 36 -17.19 -26.26 -1.73
CA LEU A 36 -16.63 -25.42 -2.78
C LEU A 36 -15.27 -24.86 -2.37
N GLY A 37 -15.14 -24.40 -1.12
CA GLY A 37 -13.86 -23.96 -0.55
C GLY A 37 -12.80 -25.06 -0.53
N GLY A 38 -13.19 -26.29 -0.16
CA GLY A 38 -12.31 -27.45 -0.16
C GLY A 38 -11.77 -27.78 -1.56
N THR A 39 -12.63 -27.78 -2.58
CA THR A 39 -12.22 -28.05 -3.97
C THR A 39 -11.33 -26.94 -4.55
N ALA A 40 -11.60 -25.67 -4.23
CA ALA A 40 -10.78 -24.54 -4.68
C ALA A 40 -9.36 -24.57 -4.08
N LEU A 41 -9.24 -24.87 -2.78
CA LEU A 41 -7.95 -25.04 -2.11
C LEU A 41 -7.18 -26.23 -2.67
N PHE A 42 -7.87 -27.33 -2.97
CA PHE A 42 -7.29 -28.53 -3.56
C PHE A 42 -6.76 -28.26 -4.98
N ALA A 43 -7.54 -27.54 -5.81
CA ALA A 43 -7.13 -27.15 -7.15
C ALA A 43 -5.93 -26.20 -7.16
N MET A 44 -5.86 -25.22 -6.24
CA MET A 44 -4.69 -24.34 -6.11
C MET A 44 -3.43 -25.11 -5.68
N SER A 45 -3.57 -26.03 -4.72
CA SER A 45 -2.46 -26.86 -4.25
C SER A 45 -1.91 -27.76 -5.38
N MET A 46 -2.80 -28.38 -6.16
CA MET A 46 -2.40 -29.12 -7.36
C MET A 46 -1.77 -28.23 -8.43
N GLY A 47 -2.27 -27.01 -8.61
CA GLY A 47 -1.74 -26.05 -9.58
C GLY A 47 -0.29 -25.63 -9.30
N MET A 48 0.07 -25.36 -8.04
CA MET A 48 1.45 -25.01 -7.68
C MET A 48 2.38 -26.24 -7.56
N GLY A 49 1.85 -27.41 -7.21
CA GLY A 49 2.61 -28.66 -7.12
C GLY A 49 2.94 -29.28 -8.49
N THR A 50 2.07 -29.10 -9.48
CA THR A 50 2.22 -29.68 -10.82
C THR A 50 3.51 -29.24 -11.53
N PRO A 51 3.88 -27.94 -11.56
CA PRO A 51 5.15 -27.51 -12.14
C PRO A 51 6.37 -28.13 -11.43
N LEU A 52 6.34 -28.24 -10.11
CA LEU A 52 7.44 -28.82 -9.33
C LEU A 52 7.59 -30.32 -9.60
N ILE A 53 6.48 -31.05 -9.72
CA ILE A 53 6.47 -32.47 -10.08
C ILE A 53 6.97 -32.62 -11.52
N ILE A 54 6.50 -31.82 -12.48
CA ILE A 54 6.95 -31.87 -13.88
C ILE A 54 8.46 -31.62 -13.97
N VAL A 55 8.98 -30.60 -13.28
CA VAL A 55 10.41 -30.28 -13.28
C VAL A 55 11.23 -31.35 -12.56
N GLY A 56 10.73 -31.90 -11.45
CA GLY A 56 11.39 -32.98 -10.70
C GLY A 56 11.42 -34.31 -11.46
N THR A 57 10.34 -34.68 -12.13
CA THR A 57 10.23 -35.92 -12.93
C THR A 57 10.98 -35.81 -14.25
N SER A 58 11.20 -34.58 -14.75
CA SER A 58 12.01 -34.31 -15.95
C SER A 58 13.53 -34.55 -15.74
N GLY A 59 13.96 -34.99 -14.54
CA GLY A 59 15.20 -35.74 -14.34
C GLY A 59 16.47 -35.11 -14.93
N GLY A 60 16.62 -33.79 -14.85
CA GLY A 60 17.84 -33.09 -15.28
C GLY A 60 18.14 -33.13 -16.78
N LYS A 61 17.24 -33.64 -17.64
CA LYS A 61 17.46 -33.70 -19.10
C LYS A 61 17.16 -32.39 -19.83
N LEU A 62 16.28 -31.55 -19.24
CA LEU A 62 15.91 -30.21 -19.73
C LEU A 62 16.64 -29.07 -19.01
N LEU A 63 17.34 -29.37 -17.91
CA LEU A 63 18.05 -28.36 -17.13
C LEU A 63 19.52 -28.31 -17.59
N PRO A 64 19.99 -27.21 -18.22
CA PRO A 64 21.42 -27.02 -18.46
C PRO A 64 22.16 -27.12 -17.13
N LYS A 65 23.36 -27.73 -17.13
CA LYS A 65 24.19 -27.94 -15.93
C LYS A 65 24.10 -26.74 -14.99
N ALA A 66 23.85 -26.99 -13.70
CA ALA A 66 23.90 -26.01 -12.64
C ALA A 66 25.20 -25.19 -12.78
N GLY A 67 25.05 -24.01 -13.35
CA GLY A 67 26.14 -23.12 -13.70
C GLY A 67 25.83 -21.71 -13.19
N PRO A 68 26.58 -20.69 -13.64
CA PRO A 68 26.43 -19.30 -13.18
C PRO A 68 25.01 -18.72 -13.36
N TRP A 69 24.18 -19.36 -14.19
CA TRP A 69 22.79 -18.98 -14.43
C TRP A 69 21.87 -19.32 -13.24
N MET A 70 22.17 -20.38 -12.48
CA MET A 70 21.35 -20.78 -11.32
C MET A 70 21.50 -19.81 -10.15
N ASP A 71 22.73 -19.34 -9.88
CA ASP A 71 22.99 -18.30 -8.88
C ASP A 71 22.26 -17.00 -9.21
N ALA A 72 22.22 -16.67 -10.49
CA ALA A 72 21.53 -15.53 -11.06
C ALA A 72 20.00 -15.59 -10.85
N VAL A 73 19.37 -16.73 -11.14
CA VAL A 73 17.93 -16.94 -10.91
C VAL A 73 17.62 -16.92 -9.42
N GLN A 74 18.45 -17.55 -8.58
CA GLN A 74 18.28 -17.55 -7.13
C GLN A 74 18.39 -16.13 -6.53
N ALA A 75 19.31 -15.31 -7.05
CA ALA A 75 19.43 -13.91 -6.65
C ALA A 75 18.19 -13.10 -7.04
N VAL A 76 17.67 -13.26 -8.25
CA VAL A 76 16.43 -12.58 -8.71
C VAL A 76 15.23 -12.96 -7.84
N PHE A 77 15.04 -14.24 -7.55
CA PHE A 77 13.96 -14.69 -6.66
C PHE A 77 14.15 -14.18 -5.22
N GLY A 78 15.38 -14.13 -4.71
CA GLY A 78 15.68 -13.59 -3.39
C GLY A 78 15.35 -12.09 -3.27
N VAL A 79 15.72 -11.30 -4.29
CA VAL A 79 15.44 -9.85 -4.33
C VAL A 79 13.95 -9.59 -4.46
N MET A 80 13.24 -10.36 -5.29
CA MET A 80 11.78 -10.25 -5.44
C MET A 80 11.06 -10.55 -4.11
N LEU A 81 11.47 -11.60 -3.39
CA LEU A 81 10.87 -11.95 -2.10
C LEU A 81 11.15 -10.89 -1.02
N LEU A 82 12.36 -10.36 -1.00
CA LEU A 82 12.71 -9.26 -0.09
C LEU A 82 11.97 -7.95 -0.43
N ALA A 83 11.74 -7.65 -1.72
CA ALA A 83 10.96 -6.48 -2.13
C ALA A 83 9.51 -6.57 -1.63
N VAL A 84 8.90 -7.76 -1.72
CA VAL A 84 7.55 -8.01 -1.14
C VAL A 84 7.57 -7.88 0.38
N ALA A 85 8.61 -8.36 1.05
CA ALA A 85 8.75 -8.22 2.50
C ALA A 85 8.86 -6.75 2.93
N ILE A 86 9.65 -5.94 2.24
CA ILE A 86 9.76 -4.50 2.52
C ILE A 86 8.46 -3.79 2.21
N TYR A 87 7.77 -4.14 1.11
CA TYR A 87 6.46 -3.58 0.78
C TYR A 87 5.43 -3.81 1.89
N LEU A 88 5.44 -5.00 2.53
CA LEU A 88 4.60 -5.26 3.70
C LEU A 88 5.08 -4.50 4.94
N LEU A 89 6.38 -4.26 5.09
CA LEU A 89 6.94 -3.52 6.22
C LEU A 89 6.66 -2.00 6.13
N GLU A 90 6.58 -1.44 4.92
CA GLU A 90 6.12 -0.06 4.69
C GLU A 90 4.68 0.16 5.16
N ARG A 91 3.89 -0.91 5.31
CA ARG A 91 2.54 -0.82 5.85
C ARG A 91 2.50 -0.41 7.32
N ILE A 92 3.56 -0.70 8.08
CA ILE A 92 3.58 -0.59 9.54
C ILE A 92 4.60 0.42 10.08
N ILE A 93 5.39 1.06 9.21
CA ILE A 93 6.49 1.95 9.58
C ILE A 93 6.37 3.31 8.86
N PRO A 94 6.69 4.45 9.52
CA PRO A 94 6.75 5.77 8.88
C PRO A 94 7.68 5.80 7.64
N GLY A 95 7.24 6.52 6.59
CA GLY A 95 7.77 6.42 5.22
C GLY A 95 9.27 6.65 5.03
N TRP A 96 9.94 7.40 5.92
CA TRP A 96 11.39 7.61 5.84
C TRP A 96 12.21 6.33 6.06
N ILE A 97 11.72 5.41 6.87
CA ILE A 97 12.41 4.13 7.14
C ILE A 97 12.16 3.14 5.99
N GLY A 98 10.98 3.18 5.37
CA GLY A 98 10.65 2.42 4.16
C GLY A 98 11.62 2.73 3.00
N LEU A 99 11.87 4.01 2.76
CA LEU A 99 12.83 4.48 1.77
C LEU A 99 14.27 4.02 2.07
N LEU A 100 14.72 4.02 3.32
CA LEU A 100 16.04 3.53 3.71
C LEU A 100 16.18 2.02 3.51
N LEU A 101 15.13 1.24 3.80
CA LEU A 101 15.11 -0.21 3.58
C LEU A 101 15.14 -0.55 2.09
N TRP A 102 14.36 0.15 1.26
CA TRP A 102 14.38 0.00 -0.20
C TRP A 102 15.73 0.38 -0.80
N ALA A 103 16.33 1.48 -0.33
CA ALA A 103 17.65 1.90 -0.78
C ALA A 103 18.73 0.88 -0.39
N THR A 104 18.69 0.37 0.85
CA THR A 104 19.61 -0.68 1.32
C THR A 104 19.44 -1.97 0.51
N LEU A 105 18.19 -2.35 0.19
CA LEU A 105 17.90 -3.51 -0.64
C LEU A 105 18.52 -3.39 -2.03
N PHE A 106 18.27 -2.28 -2.71
CA PHE A 106 18.78 -2.07 -4.06
C PHE A 106 20.30 -1.94 -4.09
N ILE A 107 20.91 -1.32 -3.09
CA ILE A 107 22.37 -1.21 -2.97
C ILE A 107 23.00 -2.58 -2.71
N VAL A 108 22.49 -3.34 -1.74
CA VAL A 108 23.01 -4.67 -1.42
C VAL A 108 22.80 -5.64 -2.59
N SER A 109 21.65 -5.57 -3.27
CA SER A 109 21.37 -6.36 -4.48
C SER A 109 22.32 -5.99 -5.64
N GLY A 110 22.61 -4.71 -5.83
CA GLY A 110 23.55 -4.24 -6.86
C GLY A 110 24.99 -4.67 -6.57
N ILE A 111 25.40 -4.69 -5.30
CA ILE A 111 26.70 -5.20 -4.85
C ILE A 111 26.78 -6.72 -5.06
N TYR A 112 25.72 -7.46 -4.74
CA TYR A 112 25.67 -8.93 -4.89
C TYR A 112 25.70 -9.38 -6.36
N MET A 113 25.23 -8.55 -7.30
CA MET A 113 25.38 -8.80 -8.75
C MET A 113 26.80 -8.50 -9.29
N GLY A 114 27.76 -8.12 -8.43
CA GLY A 114 29.16 -7.97 -8.82
C GLY A 114 29.46 -6.68 -9.60
N ALA A 115 28.73 -5.60 -9.34
CA ALA A 115 28.93 -4.30 -10.00
C ALA A 115 30.37 -3.74 -9.85
N LEU A 116 31.10 -4.13 -8.80
CA LEU A 116 32.48 -3.69 -8.53
C LEU A 116 33.58 -4.67 -8.98
N GLU A 117 33.25 -5.83 -9.55
CA GLU A 117 34.26 -6.80 -9.96
C GLU A 117 34.89 -6.41 -11.31
N HIS A 118 36.18 -6.09 -11.28
CA HIS A 118 37.00 -5.66 -12.42
C HIS A 118 36.92 -6.68 -13.57
N LEU A 119 36.60 -6.21 -14.78
CA LEU A 119 36.58 -7.06 -15.97
C LEU A 119 38.00 -7.50 -16.34
N ALA A 120 38.31 -8.78 -16.15
CA ALA A 120 39.36 -9.43 -16.92
C ALA A 120 38.91 -9.53 -18.40
N GLN A 121 39.78 -9.13 -19.32
CA GLN A 121 39.53 -9.08 -20.76
C GLN A 121 39.26 -10.49 -21.32
N GLY A 122 38.04 -10.73 -21.87
CA GLY A 122 37.76 -11.93 -22.67
C GLY A 122 36.45 -12.69 -22.45
N VAL A 123 35.36 -12.09 -21.93
CA VAL A 123 34.09 -12.82 -21.69
C VAL A 123 32.88 -12.32 -22.49
N SER A 124 32.07 -13.32 -22.90
CA SER A 124 30.82 -13.30 -23.70
C SER A 124 29.87 -12.12 -23.46
N GLY A 125 29.32 -11.59 -24.56
CA GLY A 125 28.38 -10.46 -24.60
C GLY A 125 27.13 -10.61 -23.72
N TRP A 126 26.72 -11.84 -23.39
CA TRP A 126 25.56 -12.09 -22.51
C TRP A 126 25.81 -11.65 -21.06
N ARG A 127 27.04 -11.77 -20.56
CA ARG A 127 27.41 -11.25 -19.23
C ARG A 127 27.49 -9.72 -19.20
N ARG A 128 27.78 -9.07 -20.33
CA ARG A 128 27.78 -7.59 -20.42
C ARG A 128 26.36 -7.02 -20.34
N LEU A 129 25.38 -7.69 -20.95
CA LEU A 129 23.96 -7.31 -20.88
C LEU A 129 23.40 -7.44 -19.44
N TRP A 130 23.73 -8.51 -18.73
CA TRP A 130 23.36 -8.69 -17.32
C TRP A 130 24.02 -7.68 -16.37
N LYS A 131 25.26 -7.26 -16.67
CA LYS A 131 25.92 -6.14 -15.95
C LYS A 131 25.24 -4.80 -16.22
N GLY A 132 24.79 -4.55 -17.46
CA GLY A 132 24.02 -3.36 -17.81
C GLY A 132 22.69 -3.27 -17.05
N ALA A 133 21.96 -4.39 -16.94
CA ALA A 133 20.74 -4.45 -16.12
C ALA A 133 21.02 -4.21 -14.63
N GLY A 134 22.11 -4.77 -14.08
CA GLY A 134 22.52 -4.51 -12.70
C GLY A 134 22.90 -3.04 -12.43
N LEU A 135 23.54 -2.37 -13.40
CA LEU A 135 23.88 -0.95 -13.33
C LEU A 135 22.61 -0.06 -13.38
N VAL A 136 21.62 -0.42 -14.20
CA VAL A 136 20.34 0.30 -14.25
C VAL A 136 19.59 0.20 -12.92
N PHE A 137 19.62 -0.96 -12.25
CA PHE A 137 19.06 -1.12 -10.90
C PHE A 137 19.81 -0.30 -9.83
N LEU A 138 21.15 -0.21 -9.93
CA LEU A 138 21.97 0.59 -9.02
C LEU A 138 21.69 2.10 -9.22
N VAL A 139 21.60 2.55 -10.47
CA VAL A 139 21.23 3.94 -10.81
C VAL A 139 19.82 4.25 -10.31
N TYR A 140 18.87 3.33 -10.46
CA TYR A 140 17.51 3.49 -9.92
C TYR A 140 17.51 3.56 -8.38
N GLY A 141 18.30 2.72 -7.70
CA GLY A 141 18.47 2.77 -6.23
C GLY A 141 19.08 4.09 -5.73
N VAL A 142 20.05 4.65 -6.46
CA VAL A 142 20.64 5.97 -6.14
C VAL A 142 19.62 7.09 -6.36
N ILE A 143 18.80 7.02 -7.42
CA ILE A 143 17.73 8.00 -7.68
C ILE A 143 16.68 7.97 -6.55
N VAL A 144 16.33 6.78 -6.05
CA VAL A 144 15.42 6.62 -4.91
C VAL A 144 16.04 7.17 -3.61
N MET A 145 17.34 6.95 -3.38
CA MET A 145 18.06 7.50 -2.21
C MET A 145 18.14 9.03 -2.24
N VAL A 146 18.36 9.63 -3.41
CA VAL A 146 18.35 11.09 -3.58
C VAL A 146 16.94 11.67 -3.39
N GLY A 147 15.90 10.95 -3.82
CA GLY A 147 14.51 11.35 -3.56
C GLY A 147 14.09 11.25 -2.09
N ALA A 148 14.62 10.26 -1.36
CA ALA A 148 14.42 10.11 0.08
C ALA A 148 15.03 11.29 0.86
N ALA A 149 16.24 11.72 0.48
CA ALA A 149 16.91 12.88 1.07
C ALA A 149 16.17 14.21 0.76
N GLY A 150 15.36 14.24 -0.31
CA GLY A 150 14.49 15.36 -0.68
C GLY A 150 13.15 15.42 0.08
N GLY A 151 12.89 14.51 1.02
CA GLY A 151 11.68 14.53 1.86
C GLY A 151 10.39 14.07 1.16
N GLY A 152 10.48 13.44 -0.02
CA GLY A 152 9.33 12.88 -0.72
C GLY A 152 8.85 11.57 -0.12
N ASN A 153 7.56 11.45 0.19
CA ASN A 153 6.94 10.24 0.75
C ASN A 153 6.46 9.22 -0.31
N ASP A 154 6.79 9.43 -1.59
CA ASP A 154 6.29 8.64 -2.71
C ASP A 154 7.45 7.99 -3.50
N VAL A 155 7.55 6.66 -3.41
CA VAL A 155 8.51 5.80 -4.13
C VAL A 155 8.50 6.02 -5.66
N LEU A 156 7.35 6.44 -6.21
CA LEU A 156 7.15 6.67 -7.64
C LEU A 156 7.46 8.11 -8.11
N ARG A 157 7.74 9.06 -7.19
CA ARG A 157 8.07 10.45 -7.53
C ARG A 157 9.17 11.01 -6.62
N PRO A 158 10.42 10.50 -6.73
CA PRO A 158 11.56 11.00 -5.96
C PRO A 158 11.89 12.49 -6.20
N LEU A 159 11.34 13.12 -7.24
CA LEU A 159 11.61 14.52 -7.60
C LEU A 159 10.48 15.52 -7.23
N SER A 160 9.44 15.13 -6.49
CA SER A 160 8.44 16.13 -6.05
C SER A 160 9.05 17.22 -5.14
N GLY A 161 10.18 16.93 -4.47
CA GLY A 161 10.97 17.90 -3.72
C GLY A 161 11.90 18.78 -4.58
N ILE A 162 12.11 18.47 -5.86
CA ILE A 162 12.91 19.27 -6.81
C ILE A 162 11.98 19.74 -7.93
N SER A 163 11.03 20.59 -7.57
CA SER A 163 10.22 21.32 -8.53
C SER A 163 10.81 22.73 -8.70
N MET A 164 11.75 22.90 -9.62
CA MET A 164 12.11 24.20 -10.21
C MET A 164 11.11 24.61 -11.31
N VAL A 165 9.83 24.26 -11.16
CA VAL A 165 8.75 24.73 -12.01
C VAL A 165 7.62 25.09 -11.07
N GLY A 166 7.29 26.38 -11.01
CA GLY A 166 6.29 26.95 -10.12
C GLY A 166 4.89 26.45 -10.43
N GLY A 167 4.56 25.27 -9.91
CA GLY A 167 3.18 24.90 -9.63
C GLY A 167 2.75 25.64 -8.38
N ALA A 168 1.73 26.49 -8.51
CA ALA A 168 1.12 27.18 -7.38
C ALA A 168 0.81 26.19 -6.24
N PRO A 169 0.91 26.60 -4.96
CA PRO A 169 0.53 25.73 -3.86
C PRO A 169 -0.93 25.32 -4.08
N GLU A 170 -1.16 24.05 -4.41
CA GLU A 170 -2.50 23.47 -4.34
C GLU A 170 -3.03 23.76 -2.94
N LYS A 171 -4.23 24.35 -2.87
CA LYS A 171 -4.87 24.67 -1.60
C LYS A 171 -5.20 23.36 -0.88
N ALA A 172 -4.23 22.85 -0.13
CA ALA A 172 -4.43 21.68 0.71
C ALA A 172 -5.60 21.93 1.66
N LEU A 173 -6.56 21.01 1.65
CA LEU A 173 -7.70 21.03 2.55
C LEU A 173 -7.21 21.02 4.00
N ARG A 174 -7.69 21.97 4.80
CA ARG A 174 -7.30 22.07 6.21
C ARG A 174 -8.21 21.20 7.06
N PHE A 175 -7.79 19.96 7.29
CA PHE A 175 -8.45 19.07 8.23
C PHE A 175 -8.09 19.43 9.67
N GLN A 176 -9.10 19.57 10.52
CA GLN A 176 -8.92 19.69 11.96
C GLN A 176 -8.94 18.29 12.58
N ASN A 177 -7.83 17.90 13.20
CA ASN A 177 -7.75 16.62 13.89
C ASN A 177 -8.56 16.66 15.20
N ILE A 178 -9.40 15.67 15.37
CA ILE A 178 -10.19 15.44 16.58
C ILE A 178 -9.89 14.04 17.12
N LYS A 179 -10.09 13.85 18.43
CA LYS A 179 -9.95 12.55 19.07
C LYS A 179 -11.13 12.26 19.98
N GLY A 180 -11.67 11.04 19.84
CA GLY A 180 -12.77 10.53 20.64
C GLY A 180 -14.12 11.26 20.43
N SER A 181 -15.15 10.73 21.08
CA SER A 181 -16.53 11.24 20.98
C SER A 181 -16.69 12.65 21.57
N VAL A 182 -15.99 12.95 22.66
CA VAL A 182 -16.04 14.26 23.31
C VAL A 182 -15.48 15.36 22.40
N GLY A 183 -14.35 15.08 21.74
CA GLY A 183 -13.75 16.00 20.77
C GLY A 183 -14.67 16.24 19.58
N LEU A 184 -15.29 15.19 19.06
CA LEU A 184 -16.28 15.30 17.98
C LEU A 184 -17.49 16.14 18.38
N ASP A 185 -18.11 15.84 19.52
CA ASP A 185 -19.31 16.55 19.98
C ASP A 185 -19.03 18.02 20.30
N GLY A 186 -17.80 18.35 20.70
CA GLY A 186 -17.31 19.73 20.81
C GLY A 186 -17.23 20.44 19.46
N ALA A 187 -16.56 19.82 18.48
CA ALA A 187 -16.40 20.39 17.14
C ALA A 187 -17.73 20.56 16.41
N LEU A 188 -18.64 19.59 16.52
CA LEU A 188 -19.99 19.66 15.94
C LEU A 188 -20.80 20.81 16.52
N ARG A 189 -20.72 21.07 17.83
CA ARG A 189 -21.40 22.21 18.46
C ARG A 189 -20.89 23.56 17.94
N VAL A 190 -19.57 23.69 17.76
CA VAL A 190 -18.97 24.91 17.21
C VAL A 190 -19.40 25.13 15.76
N ALA A 191 -19.41 24.08 14.95
CA ALA A 191 -19.83 24.17 13.55
C ALA A 191 -21.33 24.47 13.42
N ALA A 192 -22.18 23.85 14.23
CA ALA A 192 -23.62 24.12 14.27
C ALA A 192 -23.92 25.56 14.71
N ALA A 193 -23.17 26.10 15.68
CA ALA A 193 -23.29 27.51 16.07
C ALA A 193 -22.90 28.48 14.94
N GLN A 194 -22.05 28.04 14.01
CA GLN A 194 -21.68 28.78 12.80
C GLN A 194 -22.60 28.50 11.61
N GLY A 195 -23.58 27.59 11.74
CA GLY A 195 -24.47 27.18 10.66
C GLY A 195 -23.73 26.52 9.48
N LYS A 196 -22.57 25.90 9.71
CA LYS A 196 -21.76 25.27 8.67
C LYS A 196 -21.91 23.75 8.68
N PRO A 197 -22.04 23.10 7.52
CA PRO A 197 -21.98 21.64 7.44
C PRO A 197 -20.60 21.12 7.81
N VAL A 198 -20.54 19.88 8.27
CA VAL A 198 -19.29 19.22 8.72
C VAL A 198 -19.08 17.94 7.94
N MET A 199 -17.85 17.72 7.48
CA MET A 199 -17.41 16.43 6.95
C MET A 199 -16.40 15.84 7.93
N LEU A 200 -16.66 14.63 8.40
CA LEU A 200 -15.77 13.86 9.27
C LEU A 200 -15.13 12.72 8.49
N ASP A 201 -13.80 12.74 8.44
CA ASP A 201 -12.96 11.73 7.81
C ASP A 201 -12.37 10.77 8.86
N PHE A 202 -12.70 9.48 8.77
CA PHE A 202 -12.06 8.42 9.54
C PHE A 202 -10.80 7.95 8.80
N TYR A 203 -9.64 8.36 9.31
CA TYR A 203 -8.33 8.11 8.72
C TYR A 203 -7.53 7.09 9.55
N ALA A 204 -6.69 6.32 8.87
CA ALA A 204 -5.60 5.59 9.51
C ALA A 204 -4.39 5.43 8.57
N ASP A 205 -3.17 5.42 9.11
CA ASP A 205 -1.95 5.25 8.31
C ASP A 205 -1.87 3.88 7.63
N TRP A 206 -2.44 2.88 8.28
CA TRP A 206 -2.60 1.53 7.75
C TRP A 206 -3.80 1.41 6.81
N CYS A 207 -4.40 2.48 6.28
CA CYS A 207 -5.52 2.40 5.33
C CYS A 207 -5.09 2.86 3.92
N ILE A 208 -4.92 1.93 2.97
CA ILE A 208 -4.53 2.26 1.57
C ILE A 208 -5.61 3.15 0.93
N SER A 209 -6.88 2.79 1.08
CA SER A 209 -7.98 3.53 0.48
C SER A 209 -8.13 4.95 1.04
N CYS A 210 -7.67 5.21 2.26
CA CYS A 210 -7.59 6.55 2.83
C CYS A 210 -6.54 7.39 2.09
N LYS A 211 -5.36 6.82 1.85
CA LYS A 211 -4.29 7.48 1.07
C LYS A 211 -4.69 7.69 -0.40
N GLU A 212 -5.45 6.75 -0.97
CA GLU A 212 -6.01 6.89 -2.32
C GLU A 212 -7.02 8.05 -2.38
N LEU A 213 -7.92 8.18 -1.40
CA LEU A 213 -8.83 9.34 -1.29
C LEU A 213 -8.06 10.66 -1.21
N GLU A 214 -7.02 10.74 -0.37
CA GLU A 214 -6.20 11.95 -0.27
C GLU A 214 -5.53 12.32 -1.58
N LYS A 215 -4.97 11.32 -2.28
CA LYS A 215 -4.15 11.51 -3.47
C LYS A 215 -4.96 11.72 -4.74
N TYR A 216 -6.13 11.10 -4.87
CA TYR A 216 -6.92 11.10 -6.11
C TYR A 216 -8.25 11.85 -5.98
N THR A 217 -8.79 12.01 -4.78
CA THR A 217 -10.13 12.59 -4.58
C THR A 217 -10.05 13.96 -3.91
N PHE A 218 -9.28 14.11 -2.83
CA PHE A 218 -9.12 15.39 -2.11
C PHE A 218 -8.14 16.36 -2.78
N SER A 219 -7.29 15.86 -3.68
CA SER A 219 -6.44 16.67 -4.55
C SER A 219 -7.20 17.32 -5.70
N ASP A 220 -8.41 16.83 -6.05
CA ASP A 220 -9.18 17.38 -7.16
C ASP A 220 -9.66 18.82 -6.86
N PRO A 221 -9.39 19.79 -7.74
CA PRO A 221 -9.79 21.18 -7.53
C PRO A 221 -11.31 21.38 -7.40
N GLY A 222 -12.12 20.55 -8.06
CA GLY A 222 -13.58 20.61 -7.98
C GLY A 222 -14.11 20.16 -6.61
N VAL A 223 -13.50 19.12 -6.03
CA VAL A 223 -13.75 18.68 -4.65
C VAL A 223 -13.32 19.77 -3.66
N GLN A 224 -12.13 20.33 -3.82
CA GLN A 224 -11.62 21.38 -2.93
C GLN A 224 -12.50 22.63 -2.94
N ALA A 225 -13.03 23.01 -4.10
CA ALA A 225 -13.94 24.14 -4.23
C ALA A 225 -15.25 23.93 -3.45
N GLN A 226 -15.85 22.74 -3.53
CA GLN A 226 -17.08 22.42 -2.80
C GLN A 226 -16.87 22.32 -1.29
N LEU A 227 -15.70 21.81 -0.86
CA LEU A 227 -15.36 21.67 0.55
C LEU A 227 -14.89 22.98 1.22
N SER A 228 -14.72 24.06 0.46
CA SER A 228 -14.22 25.34 0.99
C SER A 228 -15.10 25.97 2.07
N ASN A 229 -16.42 25.71 2.05
CA ASN A 229 -17.39 26.20 3.04
C ASN A 229 -17.82 25.14 4.06
N VAL A 230 -17.14 23.98 4.08
CA VAL A 230 -17.44 22.86 4.97
C VAL A 230 -16.38 22.81 6.07
N VAL A 231 -16.77 22.52 7.30
CA VAL A 231 -15.82 22.24 8.38
C VAL A 231 -15.30 20.81 8.19
N LEU A 232 -14.01 20.68 7.90
CA LEU A 232 -13.36 19.40 7.67
C LEU A 232 -12.73 18.90 8.97
N LEU A 233 -13.29 17.84 9.53
CA LEU A 233 -12.77 17.14 10.69
C LEU A 233 -12.13 15.83 10.26
N ARG A 234 -11.04 15.46 10.92
CA ARG A 234 -10.40 14.17 10.74
C ARG A 234 -10.20 13.50 12.09
N THR A 235 -10.54 12.22 12.17
CA THR A 235 -10.22 11.39 13.34
C THR A 235 -9.21 10.34 12.91
N ASP A 236 -8.04 10.37 13.53
CA ASP A 236 -6.99 9.38 13.31
C ASP A 236 -7.21 8.20 14.25
N VAL A 237 -7.58 7.04 13.69
CA VAL A 237 -7.81 5.79 14.41
C VAL A 237 -6.66 4.80 14.21
N THR A 238 -5.47 5.27 13.83
CA THR A 238 -4.27 4.43 13.60
C THR A 238 -3.90 3.61 14.84
N ALA A 239 -3.99 4.21 16.03
CA ALA A 239 -3.67 3.53 17.29
C ALA A 239 -4.74 2.51 17.72
N ASN A 240 -5.97 2.65 17.24
CA ASN A 240 -7.13 1.81 17.58
C ASN A 240 -7.34 1.65 19.10
N ASP A 241 -7.24 2.76 19.84
CA ASP A 241 -7.39 2.78 21.29
C ASP A 241 -8.87 2.69 21.74
N ALA A 242 -9.11 2.68 23.05
CA ALA A 242 -10.47 2.57 23.58
C ALA A 242 -11.40 3.71 23.15
N GLN A 243 -10.86 4.92 22.91
CA GLN A 243 -11.65 6.05 22.43
C GLN A 243 -11.97 5.91 20.94
N ASP A 244 -11.02 5.43 20.15
CA ASP A 244 -11.19 5.16 18.72
C ASP A 244 -12.25 4.06 18.50
N GLN A 245 -12.14 2.96 19.25
CA GLN A 245 -13.12 1.87 19.22
C GLN A 245 -14.51 2.31 19.67
N ALA A 246 -14.60 3.16 20.70
CA ALA A 246 -15.88 3.72 21.14
C ALA A 246 -16.51 4.60 20.06
N LEU A 247 -15.71 5.39 19.34
CA LEU A 247 -16.18 6.25 18.25
C LEU A 247 -16.64 5.42 17.04
N LEU A 248 -15.86 4.42 16.62
CA LEU A 248 -16.23 3.50 15.55
C LEU A 248 -17.54 2.75 15.87
N ARG A 249 -17.69 2.26 17.10
CA ARG A 249 -18.92 1.61 17.57
C ARG A 249 -20.11 2.56 17.59
N ARG A 250 -19.92 3.82 17.99
CA ARG A 250 -20.98 4.85 17.99
C ARG A 250 -21.60 5.04 16.61
N PHE A 251 -20.78 4.99 15.55
CA PHE A 251 -21.24 5.15 14.17
C PHE A 251 -21.49 3.83 13.43
N GLN A 252 -21.32 2.68 14.10
CA GLN A 252 -21.43 1.33 13.54
C GLN A 252 -20.48 1.10 12.34
N LEU A 253 -19.26 1.62 12.44
CA LEU A 253 -18.21 1.46 11.43
C LEU A 253 -17.29 0.32 11.83
N PHE A 254 -16.98 -0.56 10.87
CA PHE A 254 -16.02 -1.65 11.05
C PHE A 254 -14.56 -1.17 10.94
N GLY A 255 -14.33 -0.04 10.26
CA GLY A 255 -13.02 0.56 10.10
C GLY A 255 -13.00 1.67 9.04
N PRO A 256 -11.87 2.36 8.88
CA PRO A 256 -11.63 3.32 7.81
C PRO A 256 -11.45 2.65 6.43
N PRO A 257 -11.65 3.38 5.31
CA PRO A 257 -12.08 4.77 5.23
C PRO A 257 -13.61 4.91 5.38
N ALA A 258 -14.03 5.92 6.14
CA ALA A 258 -15.42 6.32 6.21
C ALA A 258 -15.53 7.84 6.26
N LEU A 259 -16.37 8.41 5.41
CA LEU A 259 -16.69 9.83 5.39
C LEU A 259 -18.13 10.03 5.86
N LEU A 260 -18.29 10.78 6.95
CA LEU A 260 -19.59 11.11 7.54
C LEU A 260 -19.88 12.58 7.29
N PHE A 261 -21.14 12.89 6.99
CA PHE A 261 -21.60 14.24 6.74
C PHE A 261 -22.63 14.66 7.79
N PHE A 262 -22.45 15.86 8.33
CA PHE A 262 -23.37 16.49 9.26
C PHE A 262 -23.91 17.76 8.63
N GLY A 263 -25.22 17.98 8.78
CA GLY A 263 -25.87 19.20 8.34
C GLY A 263 -25.48 20.42 9.19
N PRO A 264 -25.92 21.63 8.79
CA PRO A 264 -25.72 22.85 9.57
C PRO A 264 -26.45 22.84 10.92
N ASP A 265 -27.39 21.91 11.10
CA ASP A 265 -28.08 21.61 12.37
C ASP A 265 -27.24 20.72 13.32
N GLY A 266 -26.04 20.31 12.90
CA GLY A 266 -25.16 19.43 13.66
C GLY A 266 -25.63 17.98 13.72
N ARG A 267 -26.67 17.60 12.96
CA ARG A 267 -27.15 16.23 12.88
C ARG A 267 -26.49 15.49 11.74
N GLU A 268 -26.16 14.23 12.00
CA GLU A 268 -25.62 13.36 10.99
C GLU A 268 -26.66 13.07 9.90
N ARG A 269 -26.21 12.93 8.65
CA ARG A 269 -27.01 12.46 7.52
C ARG A 269 -26.56 11.06 7.08
N PRO A 270 -27.09 9.96 7.67
CA PRO A 270 -26.57 8.61 7.46
C PRO A 270 -26.65 8.12 6.01
N ARG A 271 -27.61 8.65 5.24
CA ARG A 271 -27.82 8.28 3.82
C ARG A 271 -26.68 8.73 2.90
N PHE A 272 -25.87 9.69 3.34
CA PHE A 272 -24.74 10.22 2.58
C PHE A 272 -23.40 9.70 3.12
N ARG A 273 -23.38 8.66 3.94
CA ARG A 273 -22.11 8.07 4.37
C ARG A 273 -21.40 7.44 3.16
N VAL A 274 -20.12 7.73 3.02
CA VAL A 274 -19.25 7.06 2.04
C VAL A 274 -18.35 6.11 2.80
N VAL A 275 -18.42 4.82 2.47
CA VAL A 275 -17.56 3.77 3.05
C VAL A 275 -16.76 3.17 1.90
N GLY A 276 -15.44 3.25 1.98
CA GLY A 276 -14.54 2.84 0.90
C GLY A 276 -13.98 4.01 0.06
N PHE A 277 -13.24 3.65 -0.98
CA PHE A 277 -12.70 4.62 -1.94
C PHE A 277 -13.75 5.02 -2.98
N VAL A 278 -13.81 6.31 -3.30
CA VAL A 278 -14.68 6.88 -4.34
C VAL A 278 -13.85 7.88 -5.15
N GLY A 279 -13.95 7.83 -6.48
CA GLY A 279 -13.23 8.74 -7.38
C GLY A 279 -13.76 10.17 -7.33
N ALA A 280 -12.97 11.13 -7.83
CA ALA A 280 -13.27 12.56 -7.75
C ALA A 280 -14.62 12.97 -8.37
N GLU A 281 -14.99 12.48 -9.56
CA GLU A 281 -16.26 12.85 -10.20
C GLU A 281 -17.48 12.38 -9.40
N GLU A 282 -17.48 11.11 -8.99
CA GLU A 282 -18.55 10.53 -8.20
C GLU A 282 -18.67 11.23 -6.84
N PHE A 283 -17.53 11.51 -6.20
CA PHE A 283 -17.49 12.22 -4.93
C PHE A 283 -18.05 13.65 -5.04
N ARG A 284 -17.76 14.38 -6.12
CA ARG A 284 -18.35 15.72 -6.38
C ARG A 284 -19.86 15.67 -6.53
N GLY A 285 -20.39 14.69 -7.26
CA GLY A 285 -21.82 14.47 -7.38
C GLY A 285 -22.45 14.23 -6.02
N HIS A 286 -21.83 13.35 -5.23
CA HIS A 286 -22.27 13.01 -3.89
C HIS A 286 -22.23 14.21 -2.91
N LEU A 287 -21.16 15.01 -2.92
CA LEU A 287 -21.03 16.21 -2.08
C LEU A 287 -22.15 17.22 -2.31
N SER A 288 -22.56 17.42 -3.56
CA SER A 288 -23.64 18.35 -3.89
C SER A 288 -24.99 17.94 -3.28
N LEU A 289 -25.23 16.64 -3.10
CA LEU A 289 -26.43 16.12 -2.44
C LEU A 289 -26.30 16.11 -0.92
N ALA A 290 -25.11 15.86 -0.41
CA ALA A 290 -24.84 15.78 1.02
C ALA A 290 -24.85 17.15 1.72
N LEU A 291 -24.43 18.21 1.01
CA LEU A 291 -24.23 19.56 1.57
C LEU A 291 -25.41 20.53 1.38
N ASN A 292 -26.38 20.21 0.50
CA ASN A 292 -27.66 20.94 0.36
C ASN A 292 -28.68 20.44 1.39
#